data_AF-A0A925DBF7-F1
#
_entry.id   AF-A0A925DBF7-F1
#
_cell.length_a   1.000
_cell.length_b   1.000
_cell.length_c   1.000
_cell.angle_alpha   90.00
_cell.angle_beta   90.00
_cell.angle_gamma   90.00
#
_symmetry.space_group_name_H-M   'P 1'
#
loop_
_entity.id
_entity.type
_entity.pdbx_description
1 polymer ?
#
loop_
_entity_poly.entity_id
_entity_poly.type
_entity_poly.pdbx_seq_one_letter_code
_entity_poly.pdbx_strand_id
1 'polypeptide(L)'
;MLRFHFLVVSLVAVVAGCGGSFAAKQSLIQQMTSATKELADLLATVQDESSAQAAAAKFRTLVERAEKLGHRIEDLDAQPEDLGTDPEFAEVVGPWIAEQSRLMQEQLRVSTIPGATEALGEPWQRLTGGVFDPGGVLAPGGAMDLGTGGKP
;
A
#
# COMPACT_ATOMS: atom_id res chain seq x y z
N MET A 1 -49.49 -28.71 -14.81
CA MET A 1 -49.11 -27.45 -14.14
C MET A 1 -47.76 -27.63 -13.43
N LEU A 2 -46.65 -27.77 -14.17
CA LEU A 2 -45.33 -28.08 -13.58
C LEU A 2 -44.16 -27.41 -14.32
N ARG A 3 -44.39 -26.25 -14.94
CA ARG A 3 -43.38 -25.52 -15.75
C ARG A 3 -43.02 -24.12 -15.22
N PHE A 4 -43.67 -23.64 -14.17
CA PHE A 4 -43.47 -22.29 -13.64
C PHE A 4 -42.46 -22.19 -12.47
N HIS A 5 -42.08 -23.31 -11.85
CA HIS A 5 -41.20 -23.30 -10.67
C HIS A 5 -39.69 -23.31 -11.02
N PHE A 6 -39.31 -23.73 -12.23
CA PHE A 6 -37.89 -23.74 -12.63
C PHE A 6 -37.36 -22.35 -13.00
N LEU A 7 -38.23 -21.40 -13.34
CA LEU A 7 -37.82 -20.05 -13.78
C LEU A 7 -37.51 -19.10 -12.61
N VAL A 8 -38.09 -19.34 -11.44
CA VAL A 8 -37.89 -18.48 -10.24
C VAL A 8 -36.60 -18.85 -9.49
N VAL A 9 -36.18 -20.12 -9.52
CA VAL A 9 -34.95 -20.58 -8.83
C VAL A 9 -33.68 -20.12 -9.55
N SER A 10 -33.71 -19.95 -10.87
CA SER A 10 -32.55 -19.45 -11.64
C SER A 10 -32.33 -17.94 -11.51
N LEU A 11 -33.33 -17.15 -11.10
CA LEU A 11 -33.19 -15.70 -10.95
C LEU A 11 -32.57 -15.29 -9.59
N VAL A 12 -32.72 -16.11 -8.55
CA VAL A 12 -32.16 -15.84 -7.21
C VAL A 12 -30.64 -16.12 -7.16
N ALA A 13 -30.13 -17.02 -8.01
CA ALA A 13 -28.69 -17.33 -8.06
C ALA A 13 -27.83 -16.22 -8.70
N VAL A 14 -28.42 -15.29 -9.45
CA VAL A 14 -27.68 -14.19 -10.11
C VAL A 14 -27.49 -12.99 -9.18
N VAL A 15 -28.39 -12.77 -8.22
CA VAL A 15 -28.34 -11.60 -7.31
C VAL A 15 -27.30 -11.78 -6.19
N ALA A 16 -26.95 -13.01 -5.83
CA ALA A 16 -25.89 -13.29 -4.84
C ALA A 16 -24.46 -13.03 -5.36
N GLY A 17 -24.29 -12.77 -6.66
CA GLY A 17 -22.98 -12.59 -7.30
C GLY A 17 -22.41 -11.16 -7.26
N CYS A 18 -23.23 -10.12 -7.07
CA CYS A 18 -22.75 -8.73 -7.17
C CYS A 18 -22.35 -8.09 -5.82
N GLY A 19 -22.85 -8.58 -4.68
CA GLY A 19 -22.47 -8.03 -3.36
C GLY A 19 -21.16 -8.57 -2.77
N GLY A 20 -20.63 -9.68 -3.30
CA GLY A 20 -19.42 -10.32 -2.76
C GLY A 20 -18.11 -9.61 -3.11
N SER A 21 -18.07 -8.89 -4.22
CA SER A 21 -16.87 -8.17 -4.70
C SER A 21 -16.49 -7.03 -3.74
N PHE A 22 -17.49 -6.24 -3.33
CA PHE A 22 -17.28 -5.09 -2.44
C PHE A 22 -16.74 -5.49 -1.06
N ALA A 23 -17.35 -6.48 -0.40
CA ALA A 23 -16.89 -6.96 0.91
C ALA A 23 -15.46 -7.56 0.84
N ALA A 24 -15.13 -8.27 -0.25
CA ALA A 24 -13.79 -8.78 -0.47
C ALA A 24 -12.78 -7.64 -0.66
N LYS A 25 -13.13 -6.62 -1.45
CA LYS A 25 -12.30 -5.43 -1.66
C LYS A 25 -12.09 -4.63 -0.37
N GLN A 26 -13.15 -4.39 0.39
CA GLN A 26 -13.06 -3.74 1.70
C GLN A 26 -12.10 -4.50 2.64
N SER A 27 -12.23 -5.83 2.71
CA SER A 27 -11.33 -6.66 3.53
C SER A 27 -9.88 -6.56 3.06
N LEU A 28 -9.64 -6.50 1.75
CA LEU A 28 -8.29 -6.33 1.21
C LEU A 28 -7.70 -4.95 1.52
N ILE A 29 -8.48 -3.88 1.43
CA ILE A 29 -8.01 -2.53 1.77
C ILE A 29 -7.70 -2.44 3.27
N GLN A 30 -8.48 -3.08 4.14
CA GLN A 30 -8.16 -3.15 5.58
C GLN A 30 -6.86 -3.93 5.83
N GLN A 31 -6.65 -5.05 5.13
CA GLN A 31 -5.39 -5.80 5.21
C GLN A 31 -4.20 -4.98 4.70
N MET A 32 -4.39 -4.23 3.60
CA MET A 32 -3.39 -3.31 3.07
C MET A 32 -3.07 -2.21 4.09
N THR A 33 -4.09 -1.60 4.69
CA THR A 33 -3.94 -0.60 5.75
C THR A 33 -3.10 -1.14 6.91
N SER A 34 -3.39 -2.37 7.36
CA SER A 34 -2.59 -3.05 8.40
C SER A 34 -1.14 -3.24 7.97
N ALA A 35 -0.89 -3.69 6.73
CA ALA A 35 0.47 -3.89 6.22
C ALA A 35 1.23 -2.57 6.10
N THR A 36 0.59 -1.50 5.61
CA THR A 36 1.16 -0.15 5.54
C THR A 36 1.49 0.37 6.94
N LYS A 37 0.58 0.18 7.92
CA LYS A 37 0.81 0.52 9.32
C LYS A 37 2.02 -0.22 9.90
N GLU A 38 2.10 -1.53 9.69
CA GLU A 38 3.21 -2.36 10.18
C GLU A 38 4.56 -1.95 9.55
N LEU A 39 4.56 -1.57 8.27
CA LEU A 39 5.73 -1.02 7.59
C LEU A 39 6.16 0.31 8.21
N ALA A 40 5.23 1.25 8.40
CA ALA A 40 5.52 2.54 9.01
C ALA A 40 6.03 2.37 10.46
N ASP A 41 5.39 1.51 11.25
CA ASP A 41 5.80 1.22 12.62
C ASP A 41 7.20 0.58 12.66
N LEU A 42 7.54 -0.29 11.70
CA LEU A 42 8.87 -0.88 11.59
C LEU A 42 9.92 0.16 11.20
N LEU A 43 9.64 0.99 10.18
CA LEU A 43 10.57 2.05 9.77
C LEU A 43 10.82 3.05 10.89
N ALA A 44 9.80 3.37 11.69
CA ALA A 44 9.96 4.23 12.89
C ALA A 44 10.98 3.69 13.90
N THR A 45 11.26 2.38 13.91
CA THR A 45 12.32 1.79 14.76
C THR A 45 13.74 1.95 14.21
N VAL A 46 13.87 2.27 12.92
CA VAL A 46 15.16 2.47 12.26
C VAL A 46 15.69 3.87 12.60
N GLN A 47 16.73 3.92 13.41
CA GLN A 47 17.39 5.18 13.84
C GLN A 47 18.80 5.33 13.26
N ASP A 48 19.38 4.22 12.82
CA ASP A 48 20.74 4.10 12.30
C ASP A 48 20.87 2.87 11.39
N GLU A 49 22.05 2.68 10.80
CA GLU A 49 22.33 1.53 9.94
C GLU A 49 22.17 0.19 10.68
N SER A 50 22.56 0.10 11.95
CA SER A 50 22.50 -1.16 12.71
C SER A 50 21.06 -1.61 12.97
N SER A 51 20.19 -0.67 13.35
CA SER A 51 18.75 -0.92 13.51
C SER A 51 18.07 -1.22 12.17
N ALA A 52 18.51 -0.62 11.06
CA ALA A 52 18.06 -1.00 9.71
C ALA A 52 18.43 -2.46 9.38
N GLN A 53 19.69 -2.87 9.62
CA GLN A 53 20.14 -4.24 9.41
C GLN A 53 19.32 -5.24 10.25
N ALA A 54 19.03 -4.89 11.50
CA ALA A 54 18.20 -5.71 12.38
C ALA A 54 16.74 -5.82 11.89
N ALA A 55 16.19 -4.76 11.30
CA ALA A 55 14.83 -4.71 10.77
C ALA A 55 14.69 -5.39 9.38
N ALA A 56 15.77 -5.53 8.62
CA ALA A 56 15.76 -5.89 7.20
C ALA A 56 14.96 -7.16 6.88
N ALA A 57 15.08 -8.22 7.69
CA ALA A 57 14.35 -9.47 7.46
C ALA A 57 12.83 -9.28 7.58
N LYS A 58 12.38 -8.57 8.64
CA LYS A 58 10.95 -8.28 8.84
C LYS A 58 10.44 -7.31 7.79
N PHE A 59 11.25 -6.33 7.42
CA PHE A 59 10.92 -5.35 6.37
C PHE A 59 10.63 -6.05 5.04
N ARG A 60 11.50 -6.97 4.60
CA ARG A 60 11.28 -7.78 3.41
C ARG A 60 9.93 -8.51 3.42
N THR A 61 9.62 -9.21 4.51
CA THR A 61 8.35 -9.95 4.64
C THR A 61 7.14 -9.03 4.55
N LEU A 62 7.22 -7.83 5.13
CA LEU A 62 6.13 -6.86 5.06
C LEU A 62 5.96 -6.25 3.67
N VAL A 63 7.05 -5.95 2.97
CA VAL A 63 7.01 -5.47 1.57
C VAL A 63 6.37 -6.53 0.66
N GLU A 64 6.82 -7.78 0.75
CA GLU A 64 6.24 -8.88 -0.03
C GLU A 64 4.75 -9.10 0.26
N ARG A 65 4.33 -8.92 1.52
CA ARG A 65 2.92 -9.01 1.90
C ARG A 65 2.12 -7.86 1.30
N ALA A 66 2.64 -6.64 1.36
CA ALA A 66 1.98 -5.46 0.79
C ALA A 66 1.80 -5.59 -0.72
N GLU A 67 2.82 -6.03 -1.46
CA GLU A 67 2.73 -6.24 -2.91
C GLU A 67 1.71 -7.32 -3.29
N LYS A 68 1.69 -8.44 -2.57
CA LYS A 68 0.68 -9.49 -2.77
C LYS A 68 -0.73 -8.97 -2.54
N LEU A 69 -0.92 -8.10 -1.56
CA LEU A 69 -2.22 -7.45 -1.32
C LEU A 69 -2.55 -6.45 -2.44
N GLY A 70 -1.55 -5.71 -2.94
CA GLY A 70 -1.70 -4.76 -4.04
C GLY A 70 -2.20 -5.44 -5.31
N HIS A 71 -1.53 -6.51 -5.75
CA HIS A 71 -1.95 -7.29 -6.91
C HIS A 71 -3.37 -7.86 -6.76
N ARG A 72 -3.74 -8.33 -5.55
CA ARG A 72 -5.10 -8.83 -5.30
C ARG A 72 -6.16 -7.72 -5.38
N ILE A 73 -5.81 -6.48 -5.05
CA ILE A 73 -6.72 -5.33 -5.20
C ILE A 73 -6.82 -4.96 -6.69
N GLU A 74 -5.70 -4.91 -7.41
CA GLU A 74 -5.66 -4.66 -8.87
C GLU A 74 -6.50 -5.68 -9.65
N ASP A 75 -6.42 -6.97 -9.29
CA ASP A 75 -7.20 -8.05 -9.90
C ASP A 75 -8.72 -7.86 -9.72
N LEU A 76 -9.16 -7.18 -8.64
CA LEU A 76 -10.57 -6.86 -8.41
C LEU A 76 -11.00 -5.59 -9.17
N ASP A 77 -10.11 -4.62 -9.33
CA ASP A 77 -10.36 -3.33 -9.99
C ASP A 77 -10.38 -3.41 -11.53
N ALA A 78 -10.07 -4.57 -12.10
CA ALA A 78 -10.29 -4.85 -13.52
C ALA A 78 -11.78 -4.80 -13.95
N GLN A 79 -12.70 -4.67 -12.99
CA GLN A 79 -14.12 -4.43 -13.25
C GLN A 79 -14.48 -2.95 -13.04
N PRO A 80 -15.14 -2.29 -14.01
CA PRO A 80 -15.51 -0.89 -13.87
C PRO A 80 -16.60 -0.74 -12.79
N GLU A 81 -16.21 -0.36 -11.58
CA GLU A 81 -17.11 0.04 -10.49
C GLU A 81 -17.02 1.55 -10.24
N ASP A 82 -18.17 2.19 -10.05
CA ASP A 82 -18.28 3.62 -9.69
C ASP A 82 -17.96 3.81 -8.20
N LEU A 83 -16.68 3.65 -7.85
CA LEU A 83 -16.18 3.71 -6.47
C LEU A 83 -16.23 5.12 -5.86
N GLY A 84 -16.51 6.14 -6.68
CA GLY A 84 -16.46 7.55 -6.26
C GLY A 84 -17.68 8.02 -5.48
N THR A 85 -18.75 7.22 -5.40
CA THR A 85 -20.02 7.64 -4.79
C THR A 85 -20.45 6.83 -3.57
N ASP A 86 -19.71 5.78 -3.20
CA ASP A 86 -20.04 4.94 -2.04
C ASP A 86 -19.44 5.51 -0.74
N PRO A 87 -20.27 6.02 0.20
CA PRO A 87 -19.78 6.52 1.48
C PRO A 87 -19.09 5.45 2.34
N GLU A 88 -19.47 4.17 2.22
CA GLU A 88 -18.82 3.08 2.96
C GLU A 88 -17.40 2.84 2.47
N PHE A 89 -17.14 3.07 1.18
CA PHE A 89 -15.80 2.99 0.62
C PHE A 89 -14.88 4.09 1.17
N ALA A 90 -15.40 5.30 1.35
CA ALA A 90 -14.65 6.43 1.91
C ALA A 90 -14.19 6.16 3.35
N GLU A 91 -15.02 5.50 4.17
CA GLU A 91 -14.66 5.12 5.55
C GLU A 91 -13.49 4.14 5.62
N VAL A 92 -13.33 3.30 4.60
CA VAL A 92 -12.28 2.28 4.53
C VAL A 92 -10.99 2.84 3.96
N VAL A 93 -11.09 3.73 2.97
CA VAL A 93 -9.93 4.34 2.29
C VAL A 93 -9.27 5.42 3.15
N GLY A 94 -10.04 6.15 3.97
CA GLY A 94 -9.50 7.21 4.84
C GLY A 94 -8.34 6.74 5.73
N PRO A 95 -8.51 5.66 6.53
CA PRO A 95 -7.42 5.07 7.32
C PRO A 95 -6.22 4.64 6.48
N TRP A 96 -6.44 4.08 5.29
CA TRP A 96 -5.36 3.69 4.38
C TRP A 96 -4.53 4.91 3.93
N ILE A 97 -5.18 6.01 3.55
CA ILE A 97 -4.51 7.26 3.16
C ILE A 97 -3.68 7.82 4.31
N ALA A 98 -4.21 7.78 5.53
CA ALA A 98 -3.50 8.24 6.72
C ALA A 98 -2.22 7.42 6.96
N GLU A 99 -2.32 6.09 6.87
CA GLU A 99 -1.18 5.20 7.03
C GLU A 99 -0.16 5.31 5.88
N GLN A 100 -0.62 5.50 4.64
CA GLN A 100 0.27 5.76 3.51
C GLN A 100 1.04 7.07 3.66
N SER A 101 0.36 8.12 4.12
CA SER A 101 1.01 9.41 4.40
C SER A 101 2.08 9.28 5.48
N ARG A 102 1.79 8.51 6.53
CA ARG A 102 2.75 8.20 7.60
C ARG A 102 3.92 7.36 7.09
N LEU A 103 3.67 6.33 6.29
CA LEU A 103 4.71 5.53 5.67
C LEU A 103 5.65 6.38 4.81
N MET A 104 5.10 7.29 4.00
CA MET A 104 5.89 8.21 3.18
C MET A 104 6.79 9.14 4.02
N GLN A 105 6.29 9.64 5.15
CA GLN A 105 7.11 10.43 6.08
C GLN A 105 8.27 9.62 6.66
N GLU A 106 8.00 8.37 7.05
CA GLU A 106 9.04 7.47 7.57
C GLU A 106 10.05 7.06 6.48
N GLN A 107 9.61 6.88 5.23
CA GLN A 107 10.51 6.64 4.11
C GLN A 107 11.46 7.83 3.90
N LEU A 108 10.93 9.05 3.85
CA LEU A 108 11.76 10.25 3.74
C LEU A 108 12.73 10.37 4.92
N ARG A 109 12.29 10.09 6.14
CA ARG A 109 13.18 10.14 7.31
C ARG A 109 14.30 9.09 7.19
N VAL A 110 13.95 7.84 6.90
CA VAL A 110 14.93 6.74 6.79
C VAL A 110 15.92 6.98 5.66
N SER A 111 15.50 7.59 4.54
CA SER A 111 16.41 7.93 3.44
C SER A 111 17.46 8.97 3.79
N THR A 112 17.29 9.71 4.89
CA THR A 112 18.31 10.64 5.40
C THR A 112 19.30 10.00 6.36
N ILE A 113 19.09 8.74 6.77
CA ILE A 113 19.97 8.02 7.69
C ILE A 113 21.08 7.34 6.88
N PRO A 114 22.37 7.70 7.10
CA PRO A 114 23.48 7.10 6.37
C PRO A 114 23.49 5.57 6.47
N GLY A 115 23.53 4.87 5.33
CA GLY A 115 23.63 3.42 5.22
C GLY A 115 22.33 2.65 5.49
N ALA A 116 21.26 3.31 5.97
CA ALA A 116 20.02 2.62 6.33
C ALA A 116 19.30 2.04 5.11
N THR A 117 19.26 2.78 3.99
CA THR A 117 18.60 2.32 2.75
C THR A 117 19.31 1.12 2.14
N GLU A 118 20.64 1.12 2.15
CA GLU A 118 21.48 0.02 1.69
C GLU A 118 21.31 -1.21 2.58
N ALA A 119 21.22 -1.01 3.90
CA ALA A 119 20.96 -2.08 4.85
C ALA A 119 19.57 -2.72 4.68
N LEU A 120 18.54 -1.94 4.31
CA LEU A 120 17.22 -2.46 3.98
C LEU A 120 17.18 -3.18 2.62
N GLY A 121 18.10 -2.83 1.71
CA GLY A 121 18.39 -3.54 0.49
C GLY A 121 17.29 -3.45 -0.59
N GLU A 122 17.21 -4.44 -1.47
CA GLU A 122 16.25 -4.47 -2.59
C GLU A 122 14.77 -4.21 -2.22
N PRO A 123 14.25 -4.69 -1.08
CA PRO A 123 12.89 -4.36 -0.65
C PRO A 123 12.62 -2.86 -0.50
N TRP A 124 13.65 -2.07 -0.20
CA TRP A 124 13.53 -0.61 -0.10
C TRP A 124 13.19 0.01 -1.45
N GLN A 125 13.90 -0.41 -2.50
CA GLN A 125 13.71 0.09 -3.85
C GLN A 125 12.32 -0.29 -4.38
N ARG A 126 11.85 -1.51 -4.07
CA ARG A 126 10.51 -1.97 -4.43
C ARG A 126 9.41 -1.18 -3.76
N LEU A 127 9.57 -0.89 -2.47
CA LEU A 127 8.59 -0.11 -1.73
C LEU A 127 8.51 1.34 -2.20
N THR A 128 9.65 1.94 -2.54
CA THR A 128 9.75 3.38 -2.85
C THR A 128 9.73 3.70 -4.35
N GLY A 129 9.87 2.70 -5.22
CA GLY A 129 10.12 2.90 -6.65
C GLY A 129 11.42 3.66 -6.94
N GLY A 130 12.37 3.68 -6.01
CA GLY A 130 13.63 4.43 -6.12
C GLY A 130 13.49 5.94 -5.92
N VAL A 131 12.33 6.44 -5.49
CA VAL A 131 12.07 7.89 -5.31
C VAL A 131 13.03 8.52 -4.28
N PHE A 132 13.43 7.76 -3.26
CA PHE A 132 14.25 8.21 -2.14
C PHE A 132 15.69 7.67 -2.17
N ASP A 133 16.08 6.96 -3.23
CA ASP A 133 17.44 6.42 -3.36
C ASP A 133 18.45 7.53 -3.71
N PRO A 134 19.76 7.35 -3.49
CA PRO A 134 20.76 8.31 -3.96
C PRO A 134 20.61 8.62 -5.46
N GLY A 135 20.30 9.88 -5.79
CA GLY A 135 20.00 10.34 -7.16
C GLY A 135 18.52 10.22 -7.58
N GLY A 136 17.67 9.70 -6.71
CA GLY A 136 16.21 9.70 -6.84
C GLY A 136 15.61 11.10 -6.79
N VAL A 137 14.37 11.23 -7.25
CA VAL A 137 13.73 12.54 -7.48
C VAL A 137 13.58 13.36 -6.19
N LEU A 138 13.34 12.69 -5.05
CA LEU A 138 13.14 13.33 -3.74
C LEU A 138 14.32 13.10 -2.77
N ALA A 139 15.39 12.47 -3.21
CA ALA A 139 16.58 12.30 -2.39
C ALA A 139 17.31 13.65 -2.21
N PRO A 140 18.11 13.81 -1.15
CA PRO A 140 19.02 14.96 -1.02
C PRO A 140 19.92 15.09 -2.27
N GLY A 141 19.91 16.25 -2.91
CA GLY A 141 20.58 16.50 -4.20
C GLY A 141 19.83 16.01 -5.44
N GLY A 142 18.60 15.50 -5.30
CA GLY A 142 17.74 15.02 -6.37
C GLY A 142 17.09 16.13 -7.22
N ALA A 143 16.41 15.73 -8.31
CA ALA A 143 15.82 16.66 -9.27
C ALA A 143 14.71 17.56 -8.70
N MET A 144 14.04 17.12 -7.62
CA MET A 144 13.08 17.92 -6.85
C MET A 144 13.57 18.18 -5.42
N ASP A 145 14.88 18.12 -5.18
CA ASP A 145 15.43 18.68 -3.95
C ASP A 145 15.17 20.19 -3.98
N LEU A 146 14.11 20.61 -3.26
CA LEU A 146 13.74 22.01 -3.09
C LEU A 146 14.74 22.75 -2.19
N GLY A 147 15.92 22.17 -1.96
CA GLY A 147 17.10 22.70 -1.30
C GLY A 147 17.05 24.21 -1.15
N THR A 148 16.94 24.64 0.10
CA THR A 148 16.94 26.04 0.52
C THR A 148 18.21 26.73 0.04
N GLY A 149 18.20 27.28 -1.17
CA GLY A 149 19.16 28.27 -1.65
C GLY A 149 20.64 27.86 -1.53
N GLY A 150 21.07 26.86 -2.28
CA GLY A 150 22.45 26.83 -2.74
C GLY A 150 22.66 28.01 -3.69
N LYS A 151 23.13 29.15 -3.18
CA LYS A 151 23.66 30.22 -4.04
C LYS A 151 24.84 29.66 -4.86
N PRO A 152 24.99 30.09 -6.13
CA PRO A 152 26.04 29.63 -7.02
C PRO A 152 27.45 29.91 -6.49
#